data_AF-A0A377U1V5-F1
#
_entry.id   AF-A0A377U1V5-F1
#
_cell.length_a   1.000
_cell.length_b   1.000
_cell.length_c   1.000
_cell.angle_alpha   90.00
_cell.angle_beta   90.00
_cell.angle_gamma   90.00
#
_symmetry.space_group_name_H-M   'P 1'
#
loop_
_entity.id
_entity.type
_entity.pdbx_description
1 polymer ?
#
loop_
_entity_poly.entity_id
_entity_poly.type
_entity_poly.pdbx_seq_one_letter_code
_entity_poly.pdbx_strand_id
1 'polypeptide(L)'
;MLAGKTASEIFDNIRHLVQSGGLQPGEVLPPVRELASQLAVNRNTVAAAYKRLVTSGLAVSQGRNGTAIKARDTLPALEGGDPTTPLNDISSGNPDPARLPDLPRYLGQIARTPRLYGDAPIEPRLGQWAEAWFAREIAVPFAVNLASGAIDALERLLCALLLPATALWWKIPVFSAASIWCVTPVLPPARWRWMPKGWILTA
;
A
#
# COMPACT_ATOMS: atom_id res chain seq x y z
N MET A 1 -19.78 -15.22 -17.25
CA MET A 1 -21.14 -14.65 -17.40
C MET A 1 -21.35 -13.58 -16.35
N LEU A 2 -21.95 -12.45 -16.72
CA LEU A 2 -22.29 -11.37 -15.81
C LEU A 2 -23.48 -11.79 -14.93
N ALA A 3 -23.42 -11.49 -13.63
CA ALA A 3 -24.47 -11.86 -12.67
C ALA A 3 -24.56 -10.85 -11.51
N GLY A 4 -25.73 -10.80 -10.85
CA GLY A 4 -25.97 -10.02 -9.64
C GLY A 4 -27.37 -9.37 -9.64
N LYS A 5 -27.95 -9.22 -8.44
CA LYS A 5 -29.27 -8.59 -8.22
C LYS A 5 -29.14 -7.18 -7.65
N THR A 6 -28.02 -6.87 -7.01
CA THR A 6 -27.72 -5.56 -6.42
C THR A 6 -26.54 -4.87 -7.11
N ALA A 7 -26.38 -3.56 -6.92
CA ALA A 7 -25.28 -2.81 -7.51
C ALA A 7 -23.90 -3.29 -6.99
N SER A 8 -23.83 -3.77 -5.74
CA SER A 8 -22.59 -4.34 -5.20
C SER A 8 -22.30 -5.70 -5.81
N GLU A 9 -23.29 -6.60 -5.90
CA GLU A 9 -23.09 -7.92 -6.50
C GLU A 9 -22.64 -7.84 -7.96
N ILE A 10 -23.24 -6.94 -8.75
CA ILE A 10 -22.85 -6.72 -10.15
C ILE A 10 -21.41 -6.19 -10.22
N PHE A 11 -21.05 -5.24 -9.35
CA PHE A 11 -19.69 -4.72 -9.25
C PHE A 11 -18.69 -5.83 -8.89
N ASP A 12 -18.99 -6.62 -7.87
CA ASP A 12 -18.10 -7.67 -7.35
C ASP A 12 -17.95 -8.82 -8.36
N ASN A 13 -19.02 -9.18 -9.08
CA ASN A 13 -18.96 -10.16 -10.17
C ASN A 13 -18.08 -9.69 -11.33
N ILE A 14 -18.25 -8.43 -11.79
CA ILE A 14 -17.41 -7.85 -12.84
C ILE A 14 -15.94 -7.78 -12.38
N ARG A 15 -15.70 -7.33 -11.15
CA ARG A 15 -14.36 -7.30 -10.55
C ARG A 15 -13.72 -8.68 -10.54
N HIS A 16 -14.47 -9.72 -10.16
CA HIS A 16 -13.99 -11.09 -10.16
C HIS A 16 -13.64 -11.57 -11.57
N LEU A 17 -14.50 -11.31 -12.57
CA LEU A 17 -14.24 -11.68 -13.96
C LEU A 17 -13.01 -10.99 -14.54
N VAL A 18 -12.79 -9.71 -14.23
CA VAL A 18 -11.56 -9.00 -14.63
C VAL A 18 -10.34 -9.61 -13.93
N GLN A 19 -10.45 -9.99 -12.65
CA GLN A 19 -9.36 -10.62 -11.91
C GLN A 19 -9.02 -12.02 -12.43
N SER A 20 -10.02 -12.82 -12.79
CA SER A 20 -9.85 -14.17 -13.32
C SER A 20 -9.57 -14.22 -14.82
N GLY A 21 -9.45 -13.08 -15.50
CA GLY A 21 -9.22 -12.99 -16.94
C GLY A 21 -10.44 -13.32 -17.83
N GLY A 22 -11.64 -13.42 -17.23
CA GLY A 22 -12.89 -13.61 -17.96
C GLY A 22 -13.43 -12.35 -18.63
N LEU A 23 -12.90 -11.18 -18.28
CA LEU A 23 -13.07 -9.92 -19.00
C LEU A 23 -11.69 -9.29 -19.23
N GLN A 24 -11.39 -8.91 -20.47
CA GLN A 24 -10.07 -8.41 -20.85
C GLN A 24 -9.98 -6.88 -20.79
N PRO A 25 -8.78 -6.32 -20.55
CA PRO A 25 -8.48 -4.91 -20.81
C PRO A 25 -9.02 -4.41 -22.15
N GLY A 26 -9.75 -3.30 -22.14
CA GLY A 26 -10.32 -2.70 -23.35
C GLY A 26 -11.66 -3.32 -23.79
N GLU A 27 -12.10 -4.42 -23.19
CA GLU A 27 -13.39 -5.02 -23.49
C GLU A 27 -14.55 -4.10 -23.06
N VAL A 28 -15.54 -3.95 -23.93
CA VAL A 28 -16.68 -3.05 -23.72
C VAL A 28 -17.78 -3.79 -22.97
N LEU A 29 -18.19 -3.25 -21.83
CA LEU A 29 -19.31 -3.76 -21.06
C LEU A 29 -20.64 -3.54 -21.79
N PRO A 30 -21.61 -4.44 -21.65
CA PRO A 30 -22.93 -4.27 -22.27
C PRO A 30 -23.58 -2.94 -21.86
N PRO A 31 -24.38 -2.31 -22.73
CA PRO A 31 -25.16 -1.13 -22.38
C PRO A 31 -26.02 -1.35 -21.14
N VAL A 32 -26.18 -0.31 -20.30
CA VAL A 32 -26.95 -0.38 -19.05
C VAL A 32 -28.35 -0.97 -19.25
N ARG A 33 -29.02 -0.62 -20.35
CA ARG A 33 -30.36 -1.13 -20.67
C ARG A 33 -30.36 -2.62 -21.00
N GLU A 34 -29.35 -3.08 -21.72
CA GLU A 34 -29.23 -4.47 -22.14
C GLU A 34 -28.91 -5.36 -20.93
N LEU A 35 -27.93 -4.97 -20.13
CA LEU A 35 -27.55 -5.73 -18.93
C LEU A 35 -28.69 -5.77 -17.90
N ALA A 36 -29.42 -4.66 -17.74
CA ALA A 36 -30.59 -4.62 -16.86
C ALA A 36 -31.69 -5.61 -17.31
N SER A 37 -31.90 -5.75 -18.62
CA SER A 37 -32.83 -6.72 -19.19
C SER A 37 -32.34 -8.16 -19.01
N GLN A 38 -31.05 -8.43 -19.25
CA GLN A 38 -30.47 -9.77 -19.09
C GLN A 38 -30.51 -10.26 -17.64
N LEU A 39 -30.26 -9.37 -16.67
CA LEU A 39 -30.25 -9.69 -15.24
C LEU A 39 -31.61 -9.53 -14.56
N ALA A 40 -32.62 -9.01 -15.28
CA ALA A 40 -33.93 -8.66 -14.73
C ALA A 40 -33.85 -7.73 -13.49
N VAL A 41 -32.98 -6.71 -13.55
CA VAL A 41 -32.76 -5.72 -12.47
C VAL A 41 -33.11 -4.31 -12.93
N ASN A 42 -33.28 -3.39 -11.97
CA ASN A 42 -33.51 -1.98 -12.29
C ASN A 42 -32.28 -1.37 -12.99
N ARG A 43 -32.52 -0.58 -14.04
CA ARG A 43 -31.48 0.17 -14.79
C ARG A 43 -30.63 1.05 -13.87
N ASN A 44 -31.22 1.63 -12.83
CA ASN A 44 -30.50 2.45 -11.86
C ASN A 44 -29.48 1.63 -11.06
N THR A 45 -29.75 0.35 -10.81
CA THR A 45 -28.85 -0.58 -10.13
C THR A 45 -27.61 -0.87 -10.98
N VAL A 46 -27.80 -1.12 -12.27
CA VAL A 46 -26.69 -1.32 -13.21
C VAL A 46 -25.89 -0.03 -13.40
N ALA A 47 -26.57 1.11 -13.55
CA ALA A 47 -25.90 2.41 -13.65
C ALA A 47 -25.07 2.73 -12.40
N ALA A 48 -25.56 2.39 -11.20
CA ALA A 48 -24.82 2.54 -9.95
C ALA A 48 -23.59 1.61 -9.91
N ALA A 49 -23.72 0.36 -10.37
CA ALA A 49 -22.58 -0.56 -10.47
C ALA A 49 -21.51 -0.03 -11.43
N TYR A 50 -21.90 0.46 -12.61
CA TYR A 50 -20.97 1.02 -13.61
C TYR A 50 -20.30 2.29 -13.11
N LYS A 51 -21.05 3.18 -12.44
CA LYS A 51 -20.48 4.35 -11.78
C LYS A 51 -19.42 3.94 -10.78
N ARG A 52 -19.69 2.93 -9.95
CA ARG A 52 -18.75 2.39 -8.97
C ARG A 52 -17.51 1.78 -9.63
N LEU A 53 -17.66 1.05 -10.75
CA LEU A 53 -16.54 0.54 -11.54
C LEU A 53 -15.63 1.67 -12.03
N VAL A 54 -16.23 2.74 -12.58
CA VAL A 54 -15.47 3.90 -13.05
C VAL A 54 -14.78 4.64 -11.91
N THR A 55 -15.48 4.91 -10.81
CA THR A 55 -14.89 5.56 -9.63
C THR A 55 -13.78 4.72 -8.99
N SER A 56 -13.87 3.39 -9.04
CA SER A 56 -12.83 2.48 -8.55
C SER A 56 -11.63 2.30 -9.49
N GLY A 57 -11.69 2.88 -10.70
CA GLY A 57 -10.64 2.74 -11.71
C GLY A 57 -10.61 1.39 -12.44
N LEU A 58 -11.58 0.50 -12.24
CA LEU A 58 -11.71 -0.78 -12.95
C LEU A 58 -12.24 -0.61 -14.38
N ALA A 59 -12.98 0.46 -14.64
CA ALA A 59 -13.55 0.76 -15.96
C ALA A 59 -13.38 2.25 -16.31
N VAL A 60 -13.49 2.57 -17.59
CA VAL A 60 -13.49 3.94 -18.11
C VAL A 60 -14.76 4.19 -18.92
N SER A 61 -15.38 5.34 -18.69
CA SER A 61 -16.49 5.82 -19.52
C SER A 61 -15.92 6.45 -20.79
N GLN A 62 -16.24 5.88 -21.95
CA GLN A 62 -15.84 6.40 -23.26
C GLN A 62 -16.96 7.23 -23.92
N GLY A 63 -17.90 7.75 -23.12
CA GLY A 63 -19.03 8.55 -23.62
C GLY A 63 -19.94 7.74 -24.54
N ARG A 64 -19.96 8.07 -25.84
CA ARG A 64 -20.79 7.39 -26.86
C ARG A 64 -20.39 5.94 -27.09
N ASN A 65 -19.14 5.57 -26.80
CA ASN A 65 -18.63 4.22 -27.02
C ASN A 65 -18.91 3.28 -25.83
N GLY A 66 -19.67 3.73 -24.81
CA GLY A 66 -20.04 2.93 -23.66
C GLY A 66 -18.98 2.93 -22.55
N THR A 67 -18.96 1.86 -21.76
CA THR A 67 -18.03 1.69 -20.63
C THR A 67 -17.12 0.52 -20.93
N ALA A 68 -15.80 0.74 -20.91
CA ALA A 68 -14.81 -0.31 -21.21
C ALA A 68 -13.99 -0.64 -19.96
N ILE A 69 -13.54 -1.90 -19.85
CA ILE A 69 -12.61 -2.31 -18.79
C ILE A 69 -11.30 -1.56 -18.97
N LYS A 70 -10.86 -0.87 -17.91
CA LYS A 70 -9.61 -0.12 -17.96
C LYS A 70 -8.47 -1.12 -18.09
N ALA A 71 -7.51 -0.84 -18.97
CA ALA A 71 -6.27 -1.58 -18.96
C ALA A 71 -5.64 -1.45 -17.56
N ARG A 72 -5.34 -2.59 -16.95
CA ARG A 72 -4.45 -2.58 -15.79
C ARG A 72 -3.16 -1.95 -16.28
N ASP A 73 -2.69 -0.93 -15.58
CA ASP A 73 -1.28 -0.57 -15.62
C ASP A 73 -0.55 -1.78 -15.00
N THR A 74 -0.32 -2.82 -15.80
CA THR A 74 0.54 -3.95 -15.46
C THR A 74 1.97 -3.48 -15.62
N LEU A 75 2.35 -2.47 -14.84
CA LEU A 75 3.63 -2.59 -14.21
C LEU A 75 3.31 -3.30 -12.90
N PRO A 76 3.54 -4.62 -12.79
CA PRO A 76 3.82 -5.13 -11.47
C PRO A 76 4.90 -4.20 -10.95
N ALA A 77 4.72 -3.64 -9.75
CA ALA A 77 5.88 -3.22 -8.99
C ALA A 77 6.66 -4.51 -8.70
N LEU A 78 7.42 -4.97 -9.70
CA LEU A 78 8.42 -6.00 -9.54
C LEU A 78 9.50 -5.30 -8.71
N GLU A 79 9.64 -5.75 -7.47
CA GLU A 79 10.77 -5.35 -6.67
C GLU A 79 12.03 -6.00 -7.29
N GLY A 80 12.94 -5.17 -7.77
CA GLY A 80 14.23 -5.58 -8.35
C GLY A 80 14.30 -5.54 -9.88
N GLY A 81 15.49 -5.24 -10.40
CA GLY A 81 15.83 -5.33 -11.82
C GLY A 81 16.02 -6.76 -12.32
N ASP A 82 16.12 -6.91 -13.64
CA ASP A 82 16.45 -8.18 -14.30
C ASP A 82 17.83 -8.68 -13.84
N PRO A 83 17.93 -9.83 -13.16
CA PRO A 83 19.22 -10.34 -12.67
C PRO A 83 20.17 -10.79 -13.79
N THR A 84 19.66 -10.94 -15.02
CA THR A 84 20.45 -11.35 -16.19
C THR A 84 20.99 -10.17 -17.00
N THR A 85 20.58 -8.95 -16.67
CA THR A 85 21.05 -7.75 -17.35
C THR A 85 22.51 -7.44 -16.96
N PRO A 86 23.36 -7.04 -17.92
CA PRO A 86 24.72 -6.56 -17.60
C PRO A 86 24.71 -5.15 -17.00
N LEU A 87 23.55 -4.50 -16.88
CA LEU A 87 23.42 -3.15 -16.34
C LEU A 87 23.24 -3.17 -14.81
N ASN A 88 23.84 -2.19 -14.13
CA ASN A 88 23.64 -2.02 -12.70
C ASN A 88 22.31 -1.32 -12.41
N ASP A 89 21.44 -1.96 -11.62
CA ASP A 89 20.21 -1.36 -11.13
C ASP A 89 20.50 -0.38 -9.98
N ILE A 90 20.59 0.91 -10.32
CA ILE A 90 20.73 2.01 -9.37
C ILE A 90 19.41 2.41 -8.68
N SER A 91 18.28 1.84 -9.10
CA SER A 91 16.94 2.22 -8.62
C SER A 91 16.44 1.34 -7.48
N SER A 92 17.05 0.17 -7.26
CA SER A 92 16.59 -0.81 -6.26
C SER A 92 16.70 -0.35 -4.80
N GLY A 93 17.59 0.62 -4.51
CA GLY A 93 17.85 1.09 -3.14
C GLY A 93 18.57 0.07 -2.24
N ASN A 94 19.00 -1.07 -2.78
CA ASN A 94 19.74 -2.08 -2.02
C ASN A 94 21.22 -1.69 -1.84
N PRO A 95 21.86 -2.07 -0.71
CA PRO A 95 23.29 -1.89 -0.54
C PRO A 95 24.08 -2.80 -1.49
N ASP A 96 25.29 -2.37 -1.86
CA ASP A 96 26.24 -3.17 -2.64
C ASP A 96 26.62 -4.45 -1.87
N PRO A 97 26.30 -5.66 -2.40
CA PRO A 97 26.61 -6.92 -1.74
C PRO A 97 28.09 -7.11 -1.43
N ALA A 98 28.99 -6.55 -2.24
CA ALA A 98 30.44 -6.66 -2.03
C ALA A 98 30.93 -5.85 -0.81
N ARG A 99 30.10 -4.93 -0.28
CA ARG A 99 30.39 -4.13 0.91
C ARG A 99 29.71 -4.66 2.17
N LEU A 100 28.88 -5.70 2.06
CA LEU A 100 28.23 -6.29 3.22
C LEU A 100 29.26 -7.08 4.05
N PRO A 101 29.14 -7.05 5.39
CA PRO A 101 30.04 -7.80 6.25
C PRO A 101 29.84 -9.30 6.09
N ASP A 102 30.94 -10.07 6.19
CA ASP A 102 30.92 -11.53 6.24
C ASP A 102 30.30 -12.02 7.55
N LEU A 103 28.96 -12.19 7.57
CA LEU A 103 28.19 -12.56 8.76
C LEU A 103 28.69 -13.85 9.46
N PRO A 104 29.02 -14.95 8.75
CA PRO A 104 29.62 -16.14 9.36
C PRO A 104 30.77 -15.86 10.34
N ARG A 105 31.63 -14.88 10.03
CA ARG A 105 32.76 -14.49 10.88
C ARG A 105 32.34 -14.02 12.27
N TYR A 106 31.18 -13.38 12.37
CA TYR A 106 30.66 -12.82 13.61
C TYR A 106 29.73 -13.77 14.35
N LEU A 107 28.99 -14.63 13.63
CA LEU A 107 28.06 -15.61 14.22
C LEU A 107 28.74 -16.55 15.21
N GLY A 108 30.03 -16.85 15.02
CA GLY A 108 30.83 -17.64 15.97
C GLY A 108 31.06 -16.95 17.32
N GLN A 109 30.91 -15.63 17.40
CA GLN A 109 31.17 -14.80 18.58
C GLN A 109 29.88 -14.36 19.29
N ILE A 110 28.71 -14.62 18.71
CA ILE A 110 27.41 -14.23 19.28
C ILE A 110 27.08 -15.12 20.49
N ALA A 111 26.55 -14.50 21.55
CA ALA A 111 26.06 -15.21 22.74
C ALA A 111 24.91 -16.16 22.35
N ARG A 112 25.06 -17.45 22.65
CA ARG A 112 24.09 -18.50 22.30
C ARG A 112 23.10 -18.83 23.42
N THR A 113 23.09 -18.03 24.48
CA THR A 113 22.20 -18.26 25.62
C THR A 113 20.75 -18.07 25.18
N PRO A 114 19.88 -19.09 25.31
CA PRO A 114 18.47 -18.95 24.99
C PRO A 114 17.81 -17.85 25.83
N ARG A 115 16.86 -17.14 25.23
CA ARG A 115 16.03 -16.12 25.88
C ARG A 115 14.62 -16.65 26.07
N LEU A 116 13.97 -16.21 27.15
CA LEU A 116 12.59 -16.57 27.46
C LEU A 116 11.64 -15.43 27.15
N TYR A 117 10.36 -15.76 27.02
CA TYR A 117 9.31 -14.75 26.93
C TYR A 117 9.26 -13.92 28.23
N GLY A 118 9.25 -12.60 28.10
CA GLY A 118 9.32 -11.68 29.25
C GLY A 118 10.73 -11.18 29.59
N ASP A 119 11.77 -11.72 28.96
CA ASP A 119 13.12 -11.13 29.02
C ASP A 119 13.13 -9.73 28.38
N ALA A 120 14.17 -8.94 28.71
CA ALA A 120 14.36 -7.63 28.12
C ALA A 120 14.34 -7.70 26.57
N PRO A 121 13.51 -6.87 25.90
CA PRO A 121 13.32 -6.95 24.45
C PRO A 121 14.56 -6.52 23.65
N ILE A 122 15.49 -5.80 24.30
CA ILE A 122 16.73 -5.30 23.71
C ILE A 122 17.88 -5.75 24.62
N GLU A 123 18.94 -6.26 24.00
CA GLU A 123 20.16 -6.58 24.73
C GLU A 123 20.80 -5.28 25.26
N PRO A 124 21.21 -5.21 26.55
CA PRO A 124 21.63 -3.95 27.17
C PRO A 124 22.80 -3.23 26.49
N ARG A 125 23.82 -3.97 26.01
CA ARG A 125 24.97 -3.37 25.31
C ARG A 125 24.57 -2.83 23.95
N LEU A 126 23.70 -3.54 23.24
CA LEU A 126 23.12 -3.08 21.97
C LEU A 126 22.29 -1.81 22.18
N GLY A 127 21.48 -1.76 23.25
CA GLY A 127 20.70 -0.59 23.61
C GLY A 127 21.57 0.65 23.86
N GLN A 128 22.60 0.52 24.70
CA GLN A 128 23.55 1.61 24.99
C GLN A 128 24.28 2.08 23.74
N TRP A 129 24.73 1.15 22.90
CA TRP A 129 25.39 1.50 21.64
C TRP A 129 24.45 2.25 20.69
N ALA A 130 23.21 1.79 20.54
CA ALA A 130 22.21 2.42 19.69
C ALA A 130 21.86 3.82 20.21
N GLU A 131 21.64 4.00 21.51
CA GLU A 131 21.38 5.29 22.13
C GLU A 131 22.54 6.27 21.88
N ALA A 132 23.78 5.85 22.10
CA ALA A 132 24.95 6.67 21.86
C ALA A 132 25.10 7.06 20.38
N TRP A 133 24.74 6.16 19.45
CA TRP A 133 24.75 6.45 18.03
C TRP A 133 23.67 7.47 17.65
N PHE A 134 22.41 7.24 18.03
CA PHE A 134 21.29 8.12 17.69
C PHE A 134 21.37 9.48 18.37
N ALA A 135 21.91 9.57 19.59
CA ALA A 135 22.07 10.84 20.31
C ALA A 135 22.96 11.86 19.58
N ARG A 136 23.75 11.42 18.58
CA ARG A 136 24.55 12.31 17.73
C ARG A 136 23.70 13.09 16.72
N GLU A 137 22.55 12.55 16.35
CA GLU A 137 21.68 13.06 15.28
C GLU A 137 20.32 13.54 15.81
N ILE A 138 19.85 12.98 16.93
CA ILE A 138 18.53 13.25 17.50
C ILE A 138 18.67 14.15 18.74
N ALA A 139 18.18 15.38 18.62
CA ALA A 139 18.24 16.40 19.68
C ALA A 139 17.03 16.44 20.62
N VAL A 140 16.11 15.48 20.52
CA VAL A 140 14.91 15.36 21.37
C VAL A 140 14.99 14.08 22.21
N PRO A 141 14.32 14.00 23.37
CA PRO A 141 14.25 12.74 24.12
C PRO A 141 13.67 11.62 23.25
N PHE A 142 14.32 10.45 23.28
CA PHE A 142 13.90 9.28 22.52
C PHE A 142 14.12 7.99 23.32
N ALA A 143 13.49 6.90 22.87
CA ALA A 143 13.71 5.55 23.35
C ALA A 143 13.98 4.63 22.16
N VAL A 144 14.84 3.63 22.35
CA VAL A 144 15.18 2.65 21.31
C VAL A 144 14.24 1.45 21.40
N ASN A 145 13.77 0.97 20.25
CA ASN A 145 13.05 -0.30 20.10
C ASN A 145 13.65 -1.10 18.95
N LEU A 146 13.56 -2.43 19.03
CA LEU A 146 13.97 -3.35 17.95
C LEU A 146 12.77 -3.80 17.14
N ALA A 147 12.96 -3.85 15.83
CA ALA A 147 11.97 -4.31 14.86
C ALA A 147 12.65 -5.07 13.72
N SER A 148 11.90 -5.97 13.09
CA SER A 148 12.32 -6.77 11.94
C SER A 148 12.13 -6.00 10.63
N GLY A 149 12.74 -4.82 10.55
CA GLY A 149 12.63 -3.91 9.40
C GLY A 149 11.62 -2.79 9.58
N ALA A 150 11.52 -1.94 8.56
CA ALA A 150 10.80 -0.66 8.63
C ALA A 150 9.27 -0.83 8.78
N ILE A 151 8.67 -1.83 8.13
CA ILE A 151 7.23 -2.07 8.21
C ILE A 151 6.84 -2.57 9.61
N ASP A 152 7.55 -3.56 10.17
CA ASP A 152 7.31 -4.01 11.56
C ASP A 152 7.47 -2.86 12.57
N ALA A 153 8.50 -2.03 12.40
CA ALA A 153 8.69 -0.85 13.25
C ALA A 153 7.48 0.10 13.19
N LEU A 154 7.00 0.34 11.98
CA LEU A 154 5.91 1.26 11.72
C LEU A 154 4.57 0.68 12.21
N GLU A 155 4.30 -0.61 12.00
CA GLU A 155 3.12 -1.30 12.53
C GLU A 155 3.06 -1.22 14.06
N ARG A 156 4.17 -1.52 14.72
CA ARG A 156 4.28 -1.41 16.18
C ARG A 156 4.01 0.01 16.66
N LEU A 157 4.58 1.01 15.97
CA LEU A 157 4.40 2.41 16.30
C LEU A 157 2.94 2.84 16.15
N LEU A 158 2.29 2.48 15.04
CA LEU A 158 0.89 2.80 14.81
C LEU A 158 -0.02 2.10 15.82
N CYS A 159 0.20 0.81 16.11
CA CYS A 159 -0.54 0.07 17.11
C CYS A 159 -0.37 0.64 18.53
N ALA A 160 0.80 1.17 18.86
CA ALA A 160 1.07 1.74 20.17
C ALA A 160 0.47 3.15 20.34
N LEU A 161 0.39 3.94 19.27
CA LEU A 161 0.03 5.36 19.34
C LEU A 161 -1.39 5.69 18.87
N LEU A 162 -2.03 4.82 18.09
CA LEU A 162 -3.32 5.12 17.48
C LEU A 162 -4.45 4.35 18.13
N LEU A 163 -5.56 5.05 18.32
CA LEU A 163 -6.84 4.46 18.66
C LEU A 163 -7.64 4.16 17.39
N PRO A 164 -8.62 3.24 17.45
CA PRO A 164 -9.58 3.06 16.37
C PRO A 164 -10.16 4.40 15.90
N ALA A 165 -10.28 4.56 14.58
CA ALA A 165 -10.74 5.79 13.91
C ALA A 165 -9.81 7.02 13.98
N THR A 166 -8.55 6.87 14.44
CA THR A 166 -7.56 7.95 14.33
C THR A 166 -7.19 8.19 12.86
N ALA A 167 -7.29 9.44 12.40
CA ALA A 167 -6.91 9.81 11.05
C ALA A 167 -5.39 9.99 10.93
N LEU A 168 -4.81 9.44 9.87
CA LEU A 168 -3.40 9.60 9.48
C LEU A 168 -3.29 10.31 8.15
N TRP A 169 -2.19 11.03 7.97
CA TRP A 169 -1.88 11.75 6.74
C TRP A 169 -0.52 11.30 6.22
N TRP A 170 -0.43 11.04 4.92
CA TRP A 170 0.82 10.72 4.25
C TRP A 170 1.12 11.69 3.11
N LYS A 171 2.40 11.95 2.87
CA LYS A 171 2.87 12.62 1.67
C LYS A 171 2.83 11.63 0.50
N ILE A 172 2.26 12.05 -0.63
CA ILE A 172 2.22 11.29 -1.88
C ILE A 172 3.19 11.97 -2.88
N PRO A 173 4.06 11.21 -3.56
CA PRO A 173 4.21 9.75 -3.53
C PRO A 173 4.81 9.21 -2.22
N VAL A 174 4.40 7.99 -1.85
CA VAL A 174 4.91 7.24 -0.69
C VAL A 174 5.67 6.00 -1.16
N PHE A 175 6.58 5.48 -0.34
CA PHE A 175 7.23 4.19 -0.58
C PHE A 175 6.20 3.06 -0.74
N SER A 176 6.39 2.20 -1.74
CA SER A 176 5.39 1.23 -2.20
C SER A 176 4.82 0.35 -1.09
N ALA A 177 5.64 -0.09 -0.13
CA ALA A 177 5.18 -0.94 0.98
C ALA A 177 4.18 -0.24 1.92
N ALA A 178 4.22 1.09 2.05
CA ALA A 178 3.27 1.85 2.86
C ALA A 178 1.95 2.17 2.12
N SER A 179 1.86 1.87 0.81
CA SER A 179 0.63 2.06 0.03
C SER A 179 -0.52 1.17 0.51
N ILE A 180 -0.23 0.03 1.15
CA ILE A 180 -1.23 -0.89 1.70
C ILE A 180 -2.06 -0.27 2.83
N TRP A 181 -1.58 0.80 3.46
CA TRP A 181 -2.32 1.54 4.49
C TRP A 181 -3.04 2.77 3.94
N CYS A 182 -2.85 3.07 2.65
CA CYS A 182 -3.49 4.17 1.95
C CYS A 182 -4.81 3.70 1.31
N VAL A 183 -5.73 3.11 2.10
CA VAL A 183 -6.96 2.47 1.58
C VAL A 183 -8.21 3.38 1.69
N THR A 184 -8.09 4.54 2.35
CA THR A 184 -9.15 5.55 2.48
C THR A 184 -9.08 6.61 1.38
N PRO A 185 -10.21 7.20 0.96
CA PRO A 185 -10.27 8.00 -0.26
C PRO A 185 -9.36 9.22 -0.15
N VAL A 186 -8.62 9.48 -1.22
CA VAL A 186 -7.93 10.75 -1.45
C VAL A 186 -8.96 11.86 -1.27
N LEU A 187 -8.90 12.58 -0.14
CA LEU A 187 -9.69 13.78 0.05
C LEU A 187 -9.32 14.76 -1.09
N PRO A 188 -10.30 15.54 -1.60
CA PRO A 188 -10.03 16.53 -2.64
C PRO A 188 -8.84 17.43 -2.22
N PRO A 189 -8.05 17.96 -3.15
CA PRO A 189 -6.83 18.70 -2.84
C PRO A 189 -7.17 19.89 -1.94
N ALA A 190 -6.99 19.71 -0.64
CA ALA A 190 -7.19 20.78 0.31
C ALA A 190 -5.97 21.68 0.29
N ARG A 191 -6.20 23.00 0.29
CA ARG A 191 -5.12 23.96 0.45
C ARG A 191 -4.73 23.97 1.91
N TRP A 192 -3.54 23.48 2.20
CA TRP A 192 -2.96 23.49 3.54
C TRP A 192 -2.05 24.71 3.68
N ARG A 193 -2.23 25.46 4.77
CA ARG A 193 -1.36 26.59 5.11
C ARG A 193 -0.61 26.28 6.39
N TRP A 194 0.72 26.39 6.34
CA TRP A 194 1.57 26.30 7.53
C TRP A 194 1.40 27.56 8.38
N MET A 195 1.01 27.39 9.64
CA MET A 195 0.97 28.43 10.65
C MET A 195 1.90 28.08 11.83
N PRO A 196 2.27 29.04 12.70
CA PRO A 196 3.24 28.81 13.78
C PRO A 196 2.87 27.71 14.80
N LYS A 197 1.61 27.23 14.78
CA LYS A 197 1.11 26.17 15.66
C LYS A 197 0.71 24.88 14.91
N GLY A 198 1.02 24.76 13.62
CA GLY A 198 0.77 23.57 12.81
C GLY A 198 0.07 23.86 11.48
N TRP A 199 -0.19 22.78 10.74
CA TRP A 199 -0.93 22.80 9.47
C TRP A 199 -2.42 23.00 9.71
N ILE A 200 -3.03 23.98 9.04
CA ILE A 200 -4.47 24.21 9.07
C ILE A 200 -5.05 23.92 7.69
N LEU A 201 -6.16 23.16 7.68
CA LEU A 201 -6.99 22.92 6.51
C LEU A 201 -7.77 24.22 6.21
N THR A 202 -7.46 24.88 5.10
CA THR A 202 -8.28 26.01 4.62
C THR A 202 -9.27 25.51 3.58
N ALA A 203 -10.55 25.85 3.79
CA ALA A 203 -11.63 25.59 2.84
C ALA A 203 -11.44 26.35 1.52
#